data_AF-A0A1H1B8R6-F1
#
_entry.id   AF-A0A1H1B8R6-F1
#
_cell.length_a   1.000
_cell.length_b   1.000
_cell.length_c   1.000
_cell.angle_alpha   90.00
_cell.angle_beta   90.00
_cell.angle_gamma   90.00
#
_symmetry.space_group_name_H-M   'P 1'
#
loop_
_entity.id
_entity.type
_entity.pdbx_description
1 polymer ?
#
loop_
_entity_poly.entity_id
_entity_poly.type
_entity_poly.pdbx_seq_one_letter_code
_entity_poly.pdbx_strand_id
1 'polypeptide(L)'
;MSPTAVATLVVLAVLAVLAWALTAYAARLDRLHHRVETSRAALDAQLLRRAGAAEQLAVSRALDPATSLLLASAAAEAVAADGDAEREAAESDLSRALRAALSPPAVRALRADPGGRGLLADLSAACSRAVLARRFHNDAVTQTRAVRSSRVVRWARLAGRAPLPRTFEIDDEPPALDAADQDGPGRDGPGNERGSGT
;
A
#
# COMPACT_ATOMS: atom_id res chain seq x y z
N MET A 1 -35.95 -47.56 18.83
CA MET A 1 -34.47 -47.44 18.70
C MET A 1 -33.87 -47.57 20.09
N SER A 2 -32.78 -48.32 20.27
CA SER A 2 -32.11 -48.37 21.57
C SER A 2 -31.48 -47.00 21.88
N PRO A 3 -31.43 -46.59 23.16
CA PRO A 3 -30.82 -45.32 23.56
C PRO A 3 -29.35 -45.20 23.11
N THR A 4 -28.64 -46.32 22.98
CA THR A 4 -27.28 -46.39 22.44
C THR A 4 -27.21 -46.05 20.95
N ALA A 5 -28.16 -46.53 20.14
CA ALA A 5 -28.20 -46.23 18.71
C ALA A 5 -28.45 -44.73 18.46
N VAL A 6 -29.33 -44.12 19.27
CA VAL A 6 -29.58 -42.67 19.23
C VAL A 6 -28.32 -41.91 19.61
N ALA A 7 -27.65 -42.29 20.70
CA ALA A 7 -26.41 -41.64 21.14
C ALA A 7 -25.30 -41.72 20.08
N THR A 8 -25.08 -42.89 19.47
CA THR A 8 -24.08 -43.05 18.40
C THR A 8 -24.38 -42.15 17.20
N LEU A 9 -25.65 -42.07 16.78
CA LEU A 9 -26.06 -41.24 15.65
C LEU A 9 -25.86 -39.75 15.94
N VAL A 10 -26.16 -39.31 17.17
CA VAL A 10 -25.89 -37.93 17.61
C VAL A 10 -24.39 -37.63 17.58
N VAL A 11 -23.54 -38.54 18.10
CA VAL A 11 -22.08 -38.37 18.07
C VAL A 11 -21.56 -38.28 16.64
N LEU A 12 -22.01 -39.16 15.74
CA LEU A 12 -21.63 -39.14 14.32
C LEU A 12 -22.06 -37.83 13.65
N ALA A 13 -23.28 -37.36 13.91
CA ALA A 13 -23.78 -36.10 13.37
C ALA A 13 -22.93 -34.91 13.84
N VAL A 14 -22.58 -34.86 15.13
CA VAL A 14 -21.69 -33.82 15.69
C VAL A 14 -20.31 -33.86 15.04
N LEU A 15 -19.72 -35.04 14.89
CA LEU A 15 -18.42 -35.21 14.24
C LEU A 15 -18.44 -34.77 12.77
N ALA A 16 -19.51 -35.09 12.04
CA ALA A 16 -19.68 -34.67 10.65
C ALA A 16 -19.77 -33.14 10.51
N VAL A 17 -20.55 -32.49 11.38
CA VAL A 17 -20.64 -31.01 11.42
C VAL A 17 -19.29 -30.38 11.76
N LEU A 18 -18.56 -30.97 12.73
CA LEU A 18 -17.24 -30.47 13.13
C LEU A 18 -16.22 -30.60 11.99
N ALA A 19 -16.18 -31.75 11.31
CA ALA A 19 -15.29 -31.99 10.18
C ALA A 19 -15.56 -31.05 9.00
N TRP A 20 -16.85 -30.81 8.69
CA TRP A 20 -17.25 -29.85 7.66
C TRP A 20 -16.83 -28.42 8.03
N ALA A 21 -17.12 -27.99 9.27
CA ALA A 21 -16.74 -26.66 9.74
C ALA A 21 -15.21 -26.45 9.69
N LEU A 22 -14.42 -27.42 10.14
CA LEU A 22 -12.95 -27.35 10.11
C LEU A 22 -12.41 -27.23 8.67
N THR A 23 -12.97 -28.00 7.73
CA THR A 23 -12.60 -27.93 6.31
C THR A 23 -12.91 -26.56 5.71
N ALA A 24 -14.10 -26.02 5.98
CA ALA A 24 -14.49 -24.69 5.51
C ALA A 24 -13.57 -23.58 6.07
N TYR A 25 -13.16 -23.71 7.33
CA TYR A 25 -12.23 -22.78 7.97
C TYR A 25 -10.80 -22.88 7.39
N ALA A 26 -10.30 -24.08 7.15
CA ALA A 26 -9.00 -24.30 6.51
C ALA A 26 -8.95 -23.62 5.13
N ALA A 27 -9.94 -23.90 4.27
CA ALA A 27 -10.02 -23.29 2.95
C ALA A 27 -10.13 -21.75 2.99
N ARG A 28 -10.78 -21.19 4.01
CA ARG A 28 -10.83 -19.73 4.22
C ARG A 28 -9.46 -19.17 4.58
N LEU A 29 -8.71 -19.85 5.45
CA LEU A 29 -7.39 -19.42 5.86
C LEU A 29 -6.39 -19.48 4.68
N ASP A 30 -6.45 -20.53 3.87
CA ASP A 30 -5.60 -20.69 2.69
C ASP A 30 -5.81 -19.57 1.68
N ARG A 31 -7.08 -19.22 1.39
CA ARG A 31 -7.40 -18.08 0.53
C ARG A 31 -6.85 -16.75 1.06
N LEU A 32 -6.86 -16.56 2.38
CA LEU A 32 -6.32 -15.35 2.99
C LEU A 32 -4.79 -15.29 2.90
N HIS A 33 -4.09 -16.39 3.16
CA HIS A 33 -2.64 -16.46 2.96
C HIS A 33 -2.25 -16.19 1.51
N HIS A 34 -2.92 -16.85 0.56
CA HIS A 34 -2.65 -16.64 -0.85
C HIS A 34 -2.91 -15.19 -1.30
N ARG A 35 -3.92 -14.54 -0.71
CA ARG A 35 -4.20 -13.12 -0.94
C ARG A 35 -3.08 -12.22 -0.40
N VAL A 36 -2.52 -12.53 0.76
CA VAL A 36 -1.36 -11.80 1.31
C VAL A 36 -0.17 -11.94 0.37
N GLU A 37 0.18 -13.15 -0.06
CA GLU A 37 1.28 -13.41 -1.00
C GLU A 37 1.10 -12.66 -2.32
N THR A 38 -0.08 -12.76 -2.93
CA THR A 38 -0.39 -12.09 -4.20
C THR A 38 -0.35 -10.56 -4.05
N SER A 39 -0.88 -10.03 -2.95
CA SER A 39 -0.83 -8.58 -2.67
C SER A 39 0.59 -8.08 -2.42
N ARG A 40 1.47 -8.91 -1.82
CA ARG A 40 2.88 -8.59 -1.61
C ARG A 40 3.62 -8.49 -2.94
N ALA A 41 3.47 -9.49 -3.79
CA ALA A 41 4.07 -9.46 -5.13
C ALA A 41 3.56 -8.28 -5.97
N ALA A 42 2.27 -7.93 -5.85
CA ALA A 42 1.72 -6.75 -6.51
C ALA A 42 2.31 -5.44 -5.98
N LEU A 43 2.49 -5.31 -4.66
CA LEU A 43 3.16 -4.18 -4.02
C LEU A 43 4.59 -4.05 -4.53
N ASP A 44 5.38 -5.12 -4.51
CA ASP A 44 6.77 -5.13 -4.98
C ASP A 44 6.89 -4.64 -6.43
N ALA A 45 5.99 -5.11 -7.30
CA ALA A 45 5.95 -4.68 -8.68
C ALA A 45 5.62 -3.19 -8.84
N GLN A 46 4.77 -2.60 -7.99
CA GLN A 46 4.50 -1.16 -8.03
C GLN A 46 5.66 -0.33 -7.48
N LEU A 47 6.32 -0.80 -6.42
CA LEU A 47 7.51 -0.15 -5.86
C LEU A 47 8.64 -0.07 -6.89
N LEU A 48 8.93 -1.19 -7.59
CA LEU A 48 9.90 -1.21 -8.69
C LEU A 48 9.52 -0.25 -9.83
N ARG A 49 8.23 -0.18 -10.20
CA ARG A 49 7.76 0.79 -11.21
C ARG A 49 7.95 2.23 -10.75
N ARG A 50 7.75 2.52 -9.46
CA ARG A 50 7.98 3.84 -8.88
C ARG A 50 9.46 4.23 -8.90
N ALA A 51 10.33 3.32 -8.49
CA ALA A 51 11.78 3.51 -8.57
C ALA A 51 12.24 3.75 -10.02
N GLY A 52 11.73 2.97 -10.98
CA GLY A 52 12.04 3.16 -12.40
C GLY A 52 11.55 4.51 -12.95
N ALA A 53 10.37 4.99 -12.56
CA ALA A 53 9.89 6.32 -12.95
C ALA A 53 10.75 7.45 -12.33
N ALA A 54 11.19 7.28 -11.08
CA ALA A 54 12.10 8.22 -10.42
C ALA A 54 13.48 8.26 -11.10
N GLU A 55 14.01 7.10 -11.50
CA GLU A 55 15.25 6.99 -12.26
C GLU A 55 15.14 7.67 -13.64
N GLN A 56 14.06 7.43 -14.38
CA GLN A 56 13.79 8.11 -15.65
C GLN A 56 13.77 9.63 -15.51
N LEU A 57 13.13 10.14 -14.44
CA LEU A 57 13.16 11.56 -14.13
C LEU A 57 14.58 12.05 -13.84
N ALA A 58 15.37 11.30 -13.05
CA ALA A 58 16.73 11.66 -12.71
C ALA A 58 17.66 11.78 -13.94
N VAL A 59 17.52 10.88 -14.93
CA VAL A 59 18.35 10.88 -16.16
C VAL A 59 17.84 11.80 -17.26
N SER A 60 16.63 12.36 -17.12
CA SER A 60 15.99 13.22 -18.13
C SER A 60 16.69 14.57 -18.38
N ARG A 61 17.64 14.95 -17.52
CA ARG A 61 18.31 16.28 -17.47
C ARG A 61 17.36 17.46 -17.19
N ALA A 62 16.13 17.18 -16.73
CA ALA A 62 15.19 18.22 -16.35
C ALA A 62 15.41 18.77 -14.93
N LEU A 63 16.26 18.11 -14.14
CA LEU A 63 16.67 18.53 -12.80
C LEU A 63 18.12 19.02 -12.83
N ASP A 64 18.52 19.78 -11.81
CA ASP A 64 19.93 20.13 -11.65
C ASP A 64 20.76 18.86 -11.34
N PRO A 65 22.07 18.86 -11.65
CA PRO A 65 22.90 17.65 -11.52
C PRO A 65 22.94 17.08 -10.09
N ALA A 66 22.91 17.91 -9.05
CA ALA A 66 22.96 17.44 -7.68
C ALA A 66 21.66 16.72 -7.31
N THR A 67 20.52 17.33 -7.64
CA THR A 67 19.19 16.72 -7.41
C THR A 67 19.01 15.42 -8.22
N SER A 68 19.46 15.40 -9.48
CA SER A 68 19.44 14.18 -10.31
C SER A 68 20.23 13.04 -9.66
N LEU A 69 21.43 13.30 -9.15
CA LEU A 69 22.24 12.28 -8.49
C LEU A 69 21.60 11.75 -7.21
N LEU A 70 21.06 12.64 -6.36
CA LEU A 70 20.36 12.27 -5.14
C LEU A 70 19.11 11.42 -5.41
N LEU A 71 18.34 11.77 -6.46
CA LEU A 71 17.16 11.01 -6.83
C LEU A 71 17.52 9.63 -7.41
N ALA A 72 18.55 9.57 -8.26
CA ALA A 72 19.04 8.32 -8.81
C ALA A 72 19.58 7.37 -7.73
N SER A 73 20.33 7.90 -6.75
CA SER A 73 20.84 7.08 -5.64
C SER A 73 19.72 6.52 -4.78
N ALA A 74 18.73 7.36 -4.41
CA ALA A 74 17.59 6.91 -3.62
C ALA A 74 16.74 5.86 -4.36
N ALA A 75 16.56 6.01 -5.68
CA ALA A 75 15.87 5.01 -6.50
C ALA A 75 16.66 3.68 -6.54
N ALA A 76 17.98 3.74 -6.71
CA ALA A 76 18.83 2.55 -6.72
C ALA A 76 18.84 1.83 -5.37
N GLU A 77 18.92 2.56 -4.24
CA GLU A 77 18.80 2.00 -2.89
C GLU A 77 17.43 1.35 -2.67
N ALA A 78 16.35 1.99 -3.13
CA ALA A 78 15.00 1.44 -3.08
C ALA A 78 14.83 0.16 -3.92
N VAL A 79 15.65 -0.07 -4.94
CA VAL A 79 15.69 -1.36 -5.69
C VAL A 79 16.60 -2.38 -5.00
N ALA A 80 17.74 -1.94 -4.47
CA ALA A 80 18.78 -2.80 -3.92
C ALA A 80 18.48 -3.35 -2.51
N ALA A 81 17.66 -2.66 -1.71
CA ALA A 81 17.38 -3.06 -0.33
C ALA A 81 16.90 -4.52 -0.22
N ASP A 82 17.33 -5.22 0.84
CA ASP A 82 16.96 -6.62 1.07
C ASP A 82 16.15 -6.77 2.37
N GLY A 83 15.07 -7.55 2.26
CA GLY A 83 14.09 -7.69 3.34
C GLY A 83 13.22 -6.45 3.58
N ASP A 84 12.19 -6.63 4.41
CA ASP A 84 11.13 -5.64 4.56
C ASP A 84 11.61 -4.35 5.24
N ALA A 85 12.41 -4.43 6.31
CA ALA A 85 12.81 -3.26 7.07
C ALA A 85 13.74 -2.32 6.30
N GLU A 86 14.69 -2.87 5.55
CA GLU A 86 15.58 -2.08 4.69
C GLU A 86 14.79 -1.45 3.53
N ARG A 87 13.88 -2.22 2.92
CA ARG A 87 13.01 -1.70 1.86
C ARG A 87 12.10 -0.57 2.37
N GLU A 88 11.54 -0.70 3.57
CA GLU A 88 10.70 0.34 4.18
C GLU A 88 11.46 1.66 4.35
N ALA A 89 12.70 1.59 4.84
CA ALA A 89 13.58 2.75 4.99
C ALA A 89 13.92 3.35 3.61
N ALA A 90 14.38 2.54 2.67
CA ALA A 90 14.80 2.99 1.34
C ALA A 90 13.63 3.62 0.54
N GLU A 91 12.42 3.06 0.62
CA GLU A 91 11.24 3.64 -0.02
C GLU A 91 10.80 4.96 0.62
N SER A 92 10.95 5.09 1.94
CA SER A 92 10.70 6.35 2.64
C SER A 92 11.72 7.42 2.25
N ASP A 93 12.98 7.03 2.08
CA ASP A 93 14.05 7.91 1.61
C ASP A 93 13.83 8.34 0.16
N LEU A 94 13.37 7.43 -0.72
CA LEU A 94 12.94 7.77 -2.07
C LEU A 94 11.78 8.76 -2.08
N SER A 95 10.76 8.59 -1.22
CA SER A 95 9.67 9.57 -1.09
C SER A 95 10.18 10.95 -0.68
N ARG A 96 11.14 11.01 0.25
CA ARG A 96 11.76 12.28 0.66
C ARG A 96 12.58 12.92 -0.45
N ALA A 97 13.37 12.13 -1.17
CA ALA A 97 14.14 12.58 -2.33
C ALA A 97 13.23 13.13 -3.43
N LEU A 98 12.11 12.44 -3.72
CA LEU A 98 11.10 12.89 -4.67
C LEU A 98 10.48 14.23 -4.26
N ARG A 99 10.10 14.40 -2.99
CA ARG A 99 9.55 15.68 -2.50
C ARG A 99 10.57 16.82 -2.57
N ALA A 100 11.84 16.54 -2.28
CA ALA A 100 12.91 17.52 -2.38
C ALA A 100 13.18 17.91 -3.84
N ALA A 101 13.23 16.93 -4.75
CA ALA A 101 13.47 17.14 -6.17
C ALA A 101 12.30 17.87 -6.87
N LEU A 102 11.07 17.56 -6.48
CA LEU A 102 9.84 18.10 -7.08
C LEU A 102 9.32 19.32 -6.33
N SER A 103 10.19 20.30 -6.15
CA SER A 103 9.80 21.61 -5.63
C SER A 103 8.83 22.31 -6.62
N PRO A 104 7.94 23.20 -6.16
CA PRO A 104 7.01 23.93 -7.04
C PRO A 104 7.66 24.60 -8.28
N PRO A 105 8.83 25.28 -8.19
CA PRO A 105 9.48 25.82 -9.38
C PRO A 105 10.00 24.72 -10.33
N ALA A 106 10.56 23.63 -9.81
CA ALA A 106 11.03 22.51 -10.63
C ALA A 106 9.87 21.85 -11.38
N VAL A 107 8.75 21.60 -10.70
CA VAL A 107 7.53 21.04 -11.32
C VAL A 107 6.99 21.96 -12.42
N ARG A 108 6.99 23.28 -12.22
CA ARG A 108 6.59 24.24 -13.26
C ARG A 108 7.52 24.20 -14.48
N ALA A 109 8.83 24.11 -14.27
CA ALA A 109 9.80 24.01 -15.37
C ALA A 109 9.61 22.70 -16.17
N LEU A 110 9.47 21.57 -15.49
CA LEU A 110 9.16 20.27 -16.09
C LEU A 110 7.85 20.29 -16.88
N ARG A 111 6.83 21.00 -16.40
CA ARG A 111 5.55 21.17 -17.12
C ARG A 111 5.65 22.08 -18.33
N ALA A 112 6.66 22.94 -18.45
CA ALA A 112 6.83 23.76 -19.64
C ALA A 112 7.31 22.92 -20.84
N ASP A 113 8.05 21.84 -20.56
CA ASP A 113 8.56 20.91 -21.57
C ASP A 113 7.57 19.75 -21.84
N PRO A 114 7.24 19.42 -23.11
CA PRO A 114 6.39 18.27 -23.42
C PRO A 114 6.92 16.92 -22.90
N GLY A 115 8.25 16.72 -22.89
CA GLY A 115 8.88 15.51 -22.33
C GLY A 115 8.72 15.45 -20.82
N GLY A 116 8.98 16.56 -20.13
CA GLY A 116 8.80 16.69 -18.68
C GLY A 116 7.37 16.43 -18.21
N ARG A 117 6.34 16.85 -18.97
CA ARG A 117 4.93 16.53 -18.65
C ARG A 117 4.66 15.03 -18.60
N GLY A 118 5.17 14.28 -19.59
CA GLY A 118 5.02 12.83 -19.64
C GLY A 118 5.66 12.15 -18.44
N LEU A 119 6.90 12.53 -18.12
CA LEU A 119 7.63 12.01 -16.96
C LEU A 119 6.91 12.27 -15.64
N LEU A 120 6.36 13.48 -15.45
CA LEU A 120 5.58 13.81 -14.26
C LEU A 120 4.29 12.98 -14.16
N ALA A 121 3.60 12.75 -15.27
CA ALA A 121 2.38 11.95 -15.30
C ALA A 121 2.67 10.47 -14.97
N ASP A 122 3.72 9.90 -15.57
CA ASP A 122 4.14 8.52 -15.34
C ASP A 122 4.56 8.30 -13.87
N LEU A 123 5.34 9.24 -13.33
CA LEU A 123 5.75 9.22 -11.92
C LEU A 123 4.56 9.35 -10.98
N SER A 124 3.65 10.30 -11.21
CA SER A 124 2.43 10.47 -10.41
C SER A 124 1.57 9.20 -10.40
N ALA A 125 1.39 8.59 -11.56
CA ALA A 125 0.66 7.33 -11.70
C ALA A 125 1.37 6.17 -10.98
N ALA A 126 2.70 6.12 -10.98
CA ALA A 126 3.47 5.11 -10.26
C ALA A 126 3.37 5.29 -8.74
N CYS A 127 3.54 6.51 -8.23
CA CYS A 127 3.36 6.84 -6.81
C CYS A 127 1.96 6.46 -6.31
N SER A 128 0.92 6.87 -7.04
CA SER A 128 -0.47 6.58 -6.67
C SER A 128 -0.75 5.07 -6.63
N ARG A 129 -0.23 4.31 -7.60
CA ARG A 129 -0.38 2.84 -7.64
C ARG A 129 0.38 2.15 -6.50
N ALA A 130 1.54 2.66 -6.09
CA ALA A 130 2.29 2.15 -4.95
C ALA A 130 1.51 2.34 -3.62
N VAL A 131 0.95 3.53 -3.40
CA VAL A 131 0.09 3.82 -2.22
C VAL A 131 -1.09 2.85 -2.16
N LEU A 132 -1.79 2.66 -3.27
CA LEU A 132 -2.94 1.74 -3.34
C LEU A 132 -2.52 0.28 -3.08
N ALA A 133 -1.42 -0.17 -3.68
CA ALA A 133 -0.94 -1.53 -3.48
C ALA A 133 -0.53 -1.78 -2.01
N ARG A 134 0.09 -0.81 -1.35
CA ARG A 134 0.44 -0.88 0.07
C ARG A 134 -0.80 -1.02 0.95
N ARG A 135 -1.83 -0.19 0.69
CA ARG A 135 -3.12 -0.27 1.40
C ARG A 135 -3.75 -1.65 1.23
N PHE A 136 -3.83 -2.17 0.00
CA PHE A 136 -4.38 -3.51 -0.24
C PHE A 136 -3.60 -4.63 0.44
N HIS A 137 -2.27 -4.51 0.48
CA HIS A 137 -1.42 -5.45 1.21
C HIS A 137 -1.70 -5.40 2.71
N ASN A 138 -1.69 -4.21 3.32
CA ASN A 138 -1.94 -4.03 4.75
C ASN A 138 -3.36 -4.48 5.16
N ASP A 139 -4.35 -4.30 4.29
CA ASP A 139 -5.70 -4.84 4.47
C ASP A 139 -5.71 -6.38 4.47
N ALA A 140 -5.02 -7.00 3.51
CA ALA A 140 -4.90 -8.46 3.44
C ALA A 140 -4.21 -9.04 4.68
N VAL A 141 -3.15 -8.38 5.16
CA VAL A 141 -2.44 -8.72 6.40
C VAL A 141 -3.39 -8.61 7.59
N THR A 142 -4.11 -7.50 7.72
CA THR A 142 -5.04 -7.23 8.84
C THR A 142 -6.15 -8.28 8.88
N GLN A 143 -6.78 -8.58 7.74
CA GLN A 143 -7.82 -9.61 7.63
C GLN A 143 -7.30 -11.00 8.02
N THR A 144 -6.07 -11.34 7.58
CA THR A 144 -5.44 -12.62 7.91
C THR A 144 -5.13 -12.71 9.41
N ARG A 145 -4.59 -11.65 10.02
CA ARG A 145 -4.29 -11.58 11.46
C ARG A 145 -5.56 -11.71 12.30
N ALA A 146 -6.64 -11.02 11.91
CA ALA A 146 -7.93 -11.11 12.58
C ALA A 146 -8.46 -12.56 12.62
N VAL A 147 -8.41 -13.27 11.48
CA VAL A 147 -8.86 -14.67 11.41
C VAL A 147 -7.94 -15.61 12.19
N ARG A 148 -6.61 -15.44 12.08
CA ARG A 148 -5.63 -16.26 12.82
C ARG A 148 -5.71 -16.06 14.33
N SER A 149 -6.17 -14.89 14.80
CA SER A 149 -6.36 -14.62 16.23
C SER A 149 -7.60 -15.31 16.84
N SER A 150 -8.50 -15.85 16.00
CA SER A 150 -9.72 -16.49 16.48
C SER A 150 -9.43 -17.77 17.27
N ARG A 151 -10.16 -17.97 18.37
CA ARG A 151 -9.98 -19.12 19.28
C ARG A 151 -10.08 -20.46 18.53
N VAL A 152 -10.99 -20.57 17.56
CA VAL A 152 -11.20 -21.79 16.75
C VAL A 152 -9.91 -22.23 16.04
N VAL A 153 -9.19 -21.30 15.40
CA VAL A 153 -7.92 -21.59 14.69
C VAL A 153 -6.83 -22.01 15.66
N ARG A 154 -6.78 -21.36 16.83
CA ARG A 154 -5.78 -21.63 17.88
C ARG A 154 -5.99 -23.00 18.53
N TRP A 155 -7.24 -23.37 18.82
CA TRP A 155 -7.60 -24.68 19.38
C TRP A 155 -7.38 -25.81 18.37
N ALA A 156 -7.72 -25.59 17.09
CA ALA A 156 -7.56 -26.60 16.05
C ALA A 156 -6.13 -26.69 15.47
N ARG A 157 -5.17 -25.86 15.94
CA ARG A 157 -3.78 -25.78 15.43
C ARG A 157 -3.67 -25.63 13.90
N LEU A 158 -4.71 -25.10 13.26
CA LEU A 158 -4.86 -25.00 11.80
C LEU A 158 -3.86 -24.04 11.16
N ALA A 159 -3.35 -23.05 11.91
CA ALA A 159 -2.41 -22.06 11.38
C ALA A 159 -0.95 -22.56 11.26
N GLY A 160 -0.64 -23.76 11.75
CA GLY A 160 0.72 -24.32 11.70
C GLY A 160 1.78 -23.40 12.34
N ARG A 161 3.00 -23.42 11.76
CA ARG A 161 4.16 -22.59 12.17
C ARG A 161 4.42 -21.40 11.24
N ALA A 162 3.53 -21.09 10.30
CA ALA A 162 3.75 -19.99 9.38
C ALA A 162 3.92 -18.67 10.17
N PRO A 163 4.95 -17.86 9.90
CA PRO A 163 5.11 -16.57 10.58
C PRO A 163 3.86 -15.70 10.38
N LEU A 164 3.60 -14.81 11.33
CA LEU A 164 2.48 -13.88 11.21
C LEU A 164 2.82 -12.84 10.14
N PRO A 165 1.90 -12.57 9.17
CA PRO A 165 2.14 -11.54 8.19
C PRO A 165 2.25 -10.17 8.89
N ARG A 166 3.13 -9.33 8.37
CA ARG A 166 3.44 -7.98 8.87
C ARG A 166 2.95 -6.95 7.86
N THR A 167 2.50 -5.80 8.35
CA THR A 167 2.17 -4.67 7.48
C THR A 167 3.47 -4.06 6.95
N PHE A 168 3.35 -3.38 5.81
CA PHE A 168 4.44 -2.64 5.18
C PHE A 168 4.20 -1.14 5.40
N GLU A 169 5.10 -0.49 6.13
CA GLU A 169 4.97 0.92 6.52
C GLU A 169 6.07 1.76 5.88
N ILE A 170 5.67 2.72 5.06
CA ILE A 170 6.57 3.66 4.40
C ILE A 170 5.98 5.06 4.45
N ASP A 171 6.85 6.06 4.42
CA ASP A 171 6.45 7.39 4.00
C ASP A 171 6.10 7.34 2.51
N ASP A 172 4.83 7.52 2.18
CA ASP A 172 4.31 7.54 0.82
C ASP A 172 3.55 8.82 0.48
N GLU A 173 3.76 9.89 1.27
CA GLU A 173 3.15 11.18 1.00
C GLU A 173 3.65 11.73 -0.35
N PRO A 174 2.74 11.93 -1.32
CA PRO A 174 3.12 12.24 -2.70
C PRO A 174 3.78 13.62 -2.79
N PRO A 175 4.71 13.81 -3.75
CA PRO A 175 5.19 15.14 -4.08
C PRO A 175 4.04 16.03 -4.54
N ALA A 176 4.13 17.33 -4.24
CA ALA A 176 3.10 18.32 -4.55
C ALA A 176 3.06 18.63 -6.06
N LEU A 177 2.67 17.64 -6.85
CA LEU A 177 2.57 17.77 -8.29
C LEU A 177 1.37 18.66 -8.63
N ASP A 178 0.20 18.44 -8.05
CA ASP A 178 -1.06 19.08 -8.48
C ASP A 178 -1.34 20.47 -7.88
N ALA A 179 -0.44 20.99 -7.03
CA ALA A 179 -0.66 22.25 -6.29
C ALA A 179 -0.80 23.51 -7.17
N ALA A 180 -0.53 23.44 -8.48
CA ALA A 180 -0.72 24.56 -9.40
C ALA A 180 -2.19 24.82 -9.77
N ASP A 181 -3.10 23.87 -9.52
CA ASP A 181 -4.51 23.96 -9.93
C ASP A 181 -5.45 24.45 -8.80
N GLN A 182 -4.93 24.64 -7.58
CA GLN A 182 -5.72 25.08 -6.42
C GLN A 182 -5.65 26.60 -6.16
N ASP A 183 -4.88 27.36 -6.94
CA ASP A 183 -4.77 28.83 -6.88
C ASP A 183 -5.72 29.53 -7.88
N GLY A 184 -6.94 29.00 -8.04
CA GLY A 184 -8.05 29.65 -8.75
C GLY A 184 -8.60 30.85 -7.93
N PRO A 185 -9.17 31.89 -8.59
CA PRO A 185 -9.32 33.22 -8.01
C PRO A 185 -10.21 33.19 -6.77
N GLY A 186 -9.82 34.01 -5.78
CA GLY A 186 -10.40 34.11 -4.45
C GLY A 186 -11.91 33.96 -4.42
N ARG A 187 -12.37 33.00 -3.62
CA ARG A 187 -13.72 33.02 -3.10
C ARG A 187 -13.79 34.14 -2.07
N ASP A 188 -14.01 35.36 -2.56
CA ASP A 188 -14.66 36.41 -1.79
C ASP A 188 -16.03 35.87 -1.36
N GLY A 189 -16.08 35.31 -0.16
CA GLY A 189 -17.34 34.98 0.50
C GLY A 189 -18.09 36.28 0.81
N PRO A 190 -19.40 36.37 0.54
CA PRO A 190 -20.14 37.59 0.81
C PRO A 190 -20.11 37.90 2.31
N GLY A 191 -19.72 39.13 2.63
CA GLY A 191 -19.74 39.69 3.97
C GLY A 191 -21.11 39.48 4.63
N ASN A 192 -21.09 38.86 5.80
CA ASN A 192 -22.22 38.78 6.70
C ASN A 192 -22.45 40.16 7.33
N GLU A 193 -23.15 41.05 6.64
CA GLU A 193 -23.80 42.20 7.28
C GLU A 193 -25.09 41.72 7.95
N ARG A 194 -24.97 41.24 9.18
CA ARG A 194 -26.09 41.17 10.11
C ARG A 194 -25.67 41.68 11.47
N GLY A 195 -26.11 42.91 11.74
CA GLY A 195 -26.29 43.42 13.10
C GLY A 195 -25.88 44.88 13.26
N SER A 196 -26.81 45.81 13.04
CA SER A 196 -27.06 46.93 13.97
C SER A 196 -28.25 47.78 13.51
N GLY A 197 -29.10 48.20 14.45
CA GLY A 197 -30.21 49.13 14.28
C GLY A 197 -31.53 48.50 14.72
N THR A 198 -31.89 48.52 16.02
CA THR A 198 -32.61 49.60 16.73
C THR A 198 -33.87 50.06 16.03
#